data_AF-A0A1S3DBT0-F1
#
_entry.id   AF-A0A1S3DBT0-F1
#
_cell.length_a   1.000
_cell.length_b   1.000
_cell.length_c   1.000
_cell.angle_alpha   90.00
_cell.angle_beta   90.00
_cell.angle_gamma   90.00
#
_symmetry.space_group_name_H-M   'P 1'
#
loop_
_entity.id
_entity.type
_entity.pdbx_description
1 polymer ?
#
loop_
_entity_poly.entity_id
_entity_poly.type
_entity_poly.pdbx_seq_one_letter_code
_entity_poly.pdbx_strand_id
1 'polypeptide(L)'
;MFFCKCCCGKRNRKMLRSVPILVLGLDNAGKSSIIKRILGEPIISLVPTVGFNRARVEYGNKYEVFLYDLGGSEDFRTIWKQYLGTAYGVIYVIDSNDFQRTEENRQVFEELLSDENMKFKPLLL
;
A
#
# COMPACT_ATOMS: atom_id res chain seq x y z
N MET A 1 18.98 19.20 -50.61
CA MET A 1 19.62 19.92 -49.50
C MET A 1 18.54 20.21 -48.46
N PHE A 2 18.65 19.55 -47.30
CA PHE A 2 17.97 19.79 -46.01
C PHE A 2 16.47 20.15 -45.96
N PHE A 3 15.64 19.16 -45.61
CA PHE A 3 14.42 19.41 -44.81
C PHE A 3 14.77 19.17 -43.34
N CYS A 4 14.92 20.24 -42.57
CA CYS A 4 14.87 20.19 -41.12
C CYS A 4 13.40 20.13 -40.70
N LYS A 5 12.87 18.92 -40.45
CA LYS A 5 11.64 18.76 -39.66
C LYS A 5 12.04 18.61 -38.22
N CYS A 6 12.00 19.72 -37.48
CA CYS A 6 11.97 19.73 -36.04
C CYS A 6 10.72 18.96 -35.58
N CYS A 7 10.86 17.65 -35.36
CA CYS A 7 9.86 16.84 -34.68
C CYS A 7 9.93 17.19 -33.20
N CYS A 8 9.33 18.31 -32.82
CA CYS A 8 8.97 18.59 -31.44
C CYS A 8 7.85 17.61 -31.07
N GLY A 9 8.23 16.36 -30.80
CA GLY A 9 7.35 15.31 -30.34
C GLY A 9 6.82 15.71 -28.97
N LYS A 10 5.64 16.35 -28.96
CA LYS A 10 4.85 16.55 -27.76
C LYS A 10 4.57 15.16 -27.17
N ARG A 11 5.37 14.77 -26.18
CA ARG A 11 5.07 13.62 -25.31
C ARG A 11 3.74 13.95 -24.64
N ASN A 12 2.64 13.37 -25.14
CA ASN A 12 1.35 13.35 -24.47
C ASN A 12 1.57 12.68 -23.10
N ARG A 13 1.78 13.48 -22.05
CA ARG A 13 1.74 12.98 -20.68
C ARG A 13 0.28 12.56 -20.42
N LYS A 14 0.00 11.25 -20.54
CA LYS A 14 -1.29 10.70 -20.12
C LYS A 14 -1.48 11.03 -18.63
N MET A 15 -2.59 11.69 -18.30
CA MET A 15 -2.94 12.00 -16.91
C MET A 15 -3.41 10.71 -16.23
N LEU A 16 -2.59 10.17 -15.34
CA LEU A 16 -2.93 8.98 -14.55
C LEU A 16 -3.83 9.38 -13.37
N ARG A 17 -4.79 8.52 -13.03
CA ARG A 17 -5.61 8.64 -11.82
C ARG A 17 -4.85 8.01 -10.66
N SER A 18 -4.54 8.81 -9.64
CA SER A 18 -3.88 8.36 -8.42
C SER A 18 -4.85 7.58 -7.52
N VAL A 19 -4.43 6.40 -7.06
CA VAL A 19 -5.20 5.49 -6.22
C VAL A 19 -4.35 5.06 -5.02
N PRO A 20 -4.39 5.78 -3.89
CA PRO A 20 -3.73 5.36 -2.65
C PRO A 20 -4.45 4.16 -2.02
N ILE A 21 -3.70 3.10 -1.72
CA ILE A 21 -4.14 1.88 -1.02
C ILE A 21 -3.24 1.68 0.19
N LEU A 22 -3.83 1.41 1.34
CA LEU A 22 -3.06 1.10 2.56
C LEU A 22 -2.81 -0.40 2.65
N VAL A 23 -1.61 -0.77 3.07
CA VAL A 23 -1.26 -2.14 3.40
C VAL A 23 -1.01 -2.20 4.91
N LEU A 24 -1.95 -2.82 5.63
CA LEU A 24 -2.04 -2.87 7.09
C LEU A 24 -1.96 -4.32 7.59
N GLY A 25 -1.86 -4.49 8.91
CA GLY A 25 -1.68 -5.79 9.58
C GLY A 25 -0.55 -5.73 10.61
N LEU A 26 -0.46 -6.73 11.49
CA LEU A 26 0.57 -6.76 12.53
C LEU A 26 1.99 -6.75 11.95
N ASP A 27 2.97 -6.39 12.77
CA ASP A 27 4.37 -6.58 12.43
C ASP A 27 4.68 -8.05 12.12
N ASN A 28 5.68 -8.25 11.27
CA ASN A 28 6.07 -9.55 10.73
C ASN A 28 5.01 -10.27 9.86
N ALA A 29 3.82 -9.69 9.62
CA ALA A 29 2.79 -10.31 8.77
C ALA A 29 3.17 -10.49 7.28
N GLY A 30 4.26 -9.86 6.81
CA GLY A 30 4.71 -9.97 5.41
C GLY A 30 4.26 -8.83 4.48
N LYS A 31 3.76 -7.72 5.02
CA LYS A 31 3.31 -6.53 4.26
C LYS A 31 4.34 -6.03 3.24
N SER A 32 5.54 -5.72 3.69
CA SER A 32 6.64 -5.25 2.82
C SER A 32 7.06 -6.32 1.81
N SER A 33 7.01 -7.60 2.18
CA SER A 33 7.31 -8.72 1.29
C SER A 33 6.33 -8.79 0.11
N ILE A 34 5.03 -8.63 0.37
CA ILE A 34 3.99 -8.61 -0.66
C ILE A 34 4.20 -7.40 -1.59
N ILE A 35 4.47 -6.23 -1.04
CA ILE A 35 4.71 -5.02 -1.84
C ILE A 35 5.94 -5.19 -2.74
N LYS A 36 7.07 -5.66 -2.21
CA LYS A 36 8.26 -5.97 -3.01
C LYS A 36 7.97 -6.99 -4.10
N ARG A 37 7.18 -8.02 -3.79
CA ARG A 37 6.77 -9.03 -4.77
C ARG A 37 5.94 -8.43 -5.91
N ILE A 38 5.00 -7.53 -5.60
CA ILE A 38 4.20 -6.79 -6.60
C ILE A 38 5.09 -5.93 -7.49
N LEU A 39 6.13 -5.32 -6.94
CA LEU A 39 7.10 -4.51 -7.68
C LEU A 39 8.09 -5.34 -8.52
N GLY A 40 8.14 -6.66 -8.35
CA GLY A 40 9.16 -7.52 -8.96
C GLY A 40 10.55 -7.32 -8.34
N GLU A 41 10.63 -6.77 -7.13
CA GLU A 41 11.88 -6.54 -6.41
C GLU A 41 12.30 -7.78 -5.61
N PRO A 42 13.62 -7.98 -5.41
CA PRO A 42 14.12 -9.06 -4.57
C PRO A 42 13.75 -8.85 -3.10
N ILE A 43 13.25 -9.91 -2.46
CA ILE A 43 12.88 -9.93 -1.04
C ILE A 43 14.13 -10.29 -0.22
N ILE A 44 15.06 -9.34 -0.10
CA ILE A 44 16.32 -9.53 0.62
C ILE A 44 16.39 -8.54 1.80
N SER A 45 16.89 -9.02 2.94
CA SER A 45 17.21 -8.23 4.14
C SER A 45 16.10 -7.28 4.59
N LEU A 46 14.89 -7.82 4.78
CA LEU A 46 13.78 -7.05 5.34
C LEU A 46 14.00 -6.79 6.83
N VAL A 47 13.88 -5.52 7.22
CA VAL A 47 13.84 -5.08 8.60
C VAL A 47 12.44 -4.59 8.93
N PRO A 48 12.00 -4.64 10.21
CA PRO A 48 10.70 -4.08 10.60
C PRO A 48 10.56 -2.63 10.13
N THR A 49 9.46 -2.32 9.46
CA THR A 49 9.20 -0.96 8.97
C THR A 49 8.92 -0.03 10.15
N VAL A 50 9.81 0.94 10.34
CA VAL A 50 9.65 2.04 11.28
C VAL A 50 8.91 3.17 10.55
N GLY A 51 7.69 3.50 10.99
CA GLY A 51 6.86 4.53 10.35
C GLY A 51 6.16 4.04 9.08
N PHE A 52 6.53 4.58 7.91
CA PHE A 52 5.85 4.30 6.64
C PHE A 52 6.78 4.26 5.43
N ASN A 53 6.41 3.49 4.42
CA ASN A 53 7.02 3.48 3.09
C ASN A 53 5.92 3.59 2.01
N ARG A 54 6.28 3.99 0.79
CA ARG A 54 5.34 4.11 -0.34
C ARG A 54 5.93 3.51 -1.60
N ALA A 55 5.21 2.56 -2.18
CA ALA A 55 5.50 1.98 -3.48
C ALA A 55 4.52 2.50 -4.54
N ARG A 56 5.02 2.71 -5.77
CA ARG A 56 4.21 3.13 -6.92
C ARG A 56 4.09 1.97 -7.90
N VAL A 57 2.87 1.67 -8.32
CA VAL A 57 2.55 0.65 -9.33
C VAL A 57 1.69 1.28 -10.41
N GLU A 58 2.14 1.20 -11.66
CA GLU A 58 1.31 1.62 -12.79
C GLU A 58 0.41 0.46 -13.20
N TYR A 59 -0.91 0.68 -13.19
CA TYR A 59 -1.88 -0.33 -13.58
C TYR A 59 -2.57 0.09 -14.89
N GLY A 60 -2.17 -0.59 -15.97
CA GLY A 60 -2.57 -0.25 -17.33
C GLY A 60 -2.12 1.16 -17.72
N ASN A 61 -2.88 1.80 -18.61
CA ASN A 61 -2.56 3.14 -19.15
C ASN A 61 -3.30 4.30 -18.46
N LYS A 62 -3.95 4.04 -17.31
CA LYS A 62 -4.92 4.97 -16.70
C LYS A 62 -4.74 5.17 -15.20
N TYR A 63 -4.19 4.21 -14.47
CA TYR A 63 -4.13 4.26 -13.00
C TYR A 63 -2.69 4.24 -12.51
N GLU A 64 -2.44 5.05 -11.49
CA GLU A 64 -1.22 5.07 -10.69
C GLU A 64 -1.60 4.69 -9.27
N VAL A 65 -1.29 3.45 -8.89
CA VAL A 65 -1.61 2.91 -7.57
C VAL A 65 -0.44 3.19 -6.63
N PHE A 66 -0.73 3.78 -5.48
CA PHE A 66 0.25 3.98 -4.41
C PHE A 66 -0.04 3.01 -3.28
N LEU A 67 0.86 2.06 -3.03
CA LEU A 67 0.78 1.15 -1.90
C LEU A 67 1.54 1.79 -0.72
N TYR A 68 0.81 2.10 0.35
CA TYR A 68 1.37 2.65 1.58
C TYR A 68 1.61 1.52 2.58
N ASP A 69 2.88 1.17 2.77
CA ASP A 69 3.34 0.18 3.75
C ASP A 69 3.48 0.87 5.12
N LEU A 70 2.62 0.53 6.06
CA LEU A 70 2.67 1.10 7.41
C LEU A 70 3.25 0.10 8.40
N GLY A 71 4.08 0.59 9.32
CA GLY A 71 4.59 -0.19 10.45
C GLY A 71 3.45 -0.85 11.21
N GLY A 72 3.63 -2.13 11.54
CA GLY A 72 2.59 -2.94 12.19
C GLY A 72 2.83 -3.24 13.66
N SER A 73 3.93 -2.78 14.24
CA SER A 73 4.14 -2.90 15.68
C SER A 73 3.21 -1.95 16.42
N GLU A 74 2.89 -2.28 17.67
CA GLU A 74 1.93 -1.52 18.49
C GLU A 74 2.19 0.00 18.47
N ASP A 75 3.44 0.41 18.64
CA ASP A 75 3.87 1.82 18.60
C ASP A 75 3.49 2.55 17.30
N PHE A 76 3.53 1.85 16.16
CA PHE A 76 3.25 2.41 14.84
C PHE A 76 1.80 2.22 14.39
N ARG A 77 0.96 1.44 15.08
CA ARG A 77 -0.46 1.28 14.71
C ARG A 77 -1.26 2.58 14.88
N THR A 78 -0.83 3.43 15.81
CA THR A 78 -1.48 4.72 16.10
C THR A 78 -1.57 5.65 14.90
N ILE A 79 -0.63 5.56 13.94
CA ILE A 79 -0.62 6.41 12.75
C ILE A 79 -1.56 5.92 11.65
N TRP A 80 -2.07 4.67 11.69
CA TRP A 80 -2.91 4.12 10.62
C TRP A 80 -4.13 5.00 10.34
N LYS A 81 -4.80 5.47 11.40
CA LYS A 81 -6.00 6.32 11.33
C LYS A 81 -5.76 7.63 10.58
N GLN A 82 -4.52 8.15 10.61
CA GLN A 82 -4.15 9.38 9.91
C GLN A 82 -4.20 9.23 8.39
N TYR A 83 -3.98 8.01 7.88
CA TYR A 83 -3.95 7.74 6.44
C TYR A 83 -5.26 7.21 5.89
N LEU A 84 -6.12 6.63 6.75
CA LEU A 84 -7.39 6.03 6.33
C LEU A 84 -8.22 7.00 5.50
N GLY A 85 -8.37 8.26 5.93
CA GLY A 85 -9.21 9.26 5.26
C GLY A 85 -8.91 9.48 3.77
N THR A 86 -7.65 9.34 3.36
CA THR A 86 -7.21 9.57 1.97
C THR A 86 -7.13 8.30 1.12
N ALA A 87 -7.16 7.13 1.74
CA ALA A 87 -7.07 5.85 1.05
C ALA A 87 -8.36 5.50 0.30
N TYR A 88 -8.21 4.86 -0.86
CA TYR A 88 -9.33 4.32 -1.65
C TYR A 88 -9.70 2.90 -1.23
N GLY A 89 -8.83 2.20 -0.50
CA GLY A 89 -9.04 0.84 -0.03
C GLY A 89 -7.90 0.38 0.87
N VAL A 90 -8.09 -0.77 1.50
CA VAL A 90 -7.11 -1.38 2.42
C VAL A 90 -6.86 -2.82 2.03
N ILE A 91 -5.60 -3.23 2.10
CA ILE A 91 -5.14 -4.62 2.10
C ILE A 91 -4.70 -4.92 3.54
N TYR A 92 -5.32 -5.88 4.19
CA TYR A 92 -4.98 -6.30 5.56
C TYR A 92 -4.31 -7.66 5.52
N VAL A 93 -3.03 -7.71 5.90
CA VAL A 93 -2.21 -8.92 5.79
C VAL A 93 -2.14 -9.65 7.12
N ILE A 94 -2.41 -10.95 7.09
CA ILE A 94 -2.37 -11.84 8.26
C ILE A 94 -1.29 -12.91 8.05
N ASP A 95 -0.43 -13.12 9.04
CA ASP A 95 0.44 -14.29 9.08
C ASP A 95 -0.38 -15.53 9.50
N SER A 96 -0.68 -16.39 8.53
CA SER A 96 -1.46 -17.62 8.76
C SER A 96 -0.78 -18.65 9.67
N ASN A 97 0.52 -18.51 9.93
CA ASN A 97 1.27 -19.43 10.79
C ASN A 97 1.41 -18.90 12.23
N ASP A 98 1.01 -17.65 12.49
CA ASP A 98 1.12 -17.02 13.81
C ASP A 98 -0.16 -17.16 14.63
N PHE A 99 -0.40 -18.39 15.08
CA PHE A 99 -1.57 -18.71 15.91
C PHE A 99 -1.53 -18.03 17.28
N GLN A 100 -0.34 -17.66 17.78
CA GLN A 100 -0.19 -17.02 19.09
C GLN A 100 -0.78 -15.61 19.11
N ARG A 101 -0.69 -14.88 17.98
CA ARG A 101 -1.21 -13.52 17.84
C ARG A 101 -2.55 -13.44 17.09
N THR A 102 -3.30 -14.54 17.02
CA THR A 102 -4.62 -14.54 16.36
C THR A 102 -5.62 -13.62 17.05
N GLU A 103 -5.64 -13.61 18.39
CA GLU A 103 -6.55 -12.73 19.14
C GLU A 103 -6.16 -11.25 19.01
N GLU A 104 -4.86 -10.93 19.06
CA GLU A 104 -4.36 -9.58 18.79
C GLU A 104 -4.74 -9.13 17.37
N ASN A 105 -4.55 -9.99 16.37
CA ASN A 105 -4.95 -9.73 14.99
C ASN A 105 -6.44 -9.41 14.89
N ARG A 106 -7.30 -10.21 15.56
CA ARG A 106 -8.75 -10.00 15.57
C ARG A 106 -9.11 -8.64 16.15
N GLN A 107 -8.54 -8.29 17.30
CA GLN A 107 -8.80 -7.01 17.97
C GLN A 107 -8.37 -5.81 17.12
N VAL A 108 -7.16 -5.86 16.55
CA VAL A 108 -6.64 -4.81 15.67
C VAL A 108 -7.47 -4.68 14.39
N PHE A 109 -7.90 -5.81 13.83
CA PHE A 109 -8.76 -5.84 12.64
C PHE A 109 -10.15 -5.26 12.93
N GLU A 110 -10.76 -5.60 14.06
CA GLU A 110 -12.04 -5.03 14.49
C GLU A 110 -11.95 -3.53 14.76
N GLU A 111 -10.87 -3.06 15.39
CA GLU A 111 -10.64 -1.64 15.59
C GLU A 111 -10.54 -0.91 14.24
N LEU A 112 -9.81 -1.47 13.28
CA LEU A 112 -9.70 -0.92 11.93
C LEU A 112 -11.07 -0.81 11.26
N LEU A 113 -11.89 -1.87 11.30
CA LEU A 113 -13.23 -1.89 10.71
C LEU A 113 -14.20 -0.92 11.39
N SER A 114 -13.98 -0.61 12.66
CA SER A 114 -14.80 0.32 13.42
C SER A 114 -14.55 1.79 13.07
N ASP A 115 -13.45 2.10 12.38
CA ASP A 115 -13.09 3.47 12.00
C ASP A 115 -14.07 4.03 10.95
N GLU A 116 -14.60 5.23 11.19
CA GLU A 116 -15.52 5.93 10.29
C GLU A 116 -14.94 6.11 8.87
N ASN A 117 -13.62 6.27 8.75
CA ASN A 117 -12.95 6.40 7.46
C ASN A 117 -12.88 5.10 6.68
N MET A 118 -13.19 3.94 7.26
CA MET A 118 -13.30 2.66 6.55
C MET A 118 -14.67 2.45 5.89
N LYS A 119 -15.68 3.25 6.25
CA LYS A 119 -17.01 3.15 5.64
C LYS A 119 -16.91 3.30 4.12
N PHE A 120 -17.56 2.39 3.41
CA PHE A 120 -17.61 2.31 1.94
C PHE A 120 -16.27 2.05 1.23
N LYS A 121 -15.20 1.69 1.95
CA LYS A 121 -13.92 1.32 1.34
C LYS A 121 -13.84 -0.20 1.15
N PRO A 122 -13.37 -0.67 -0.02
CA PRO A 122 -13.05 -2.07 -0.21
C PRO A 122 -11.90 -2.47 0.72
N LEU A 123 -12.02 -3.68 1.26
CA LEU A 123 -11.03 -4.35 2.08
C LEU A 123 -10.67 -5.68 1.43
N LEU A 124 -9.37 -5.93 1.29
CA LEU A 124 -8.82 -7.21 0.88
C LEU A 124 -8.10 -7.84 2.07
N LEU A 125 -8.36 -9.11 2.35
CA LEU A 125 -7.65 -9.94 3.33
C LEU A 125 -6.65 -10.84 2.60
#